data_AF-A0A381SY68-F1
#
_entry.id   AF-A0A381SY68-F1
#
_cell.length_a   1.000
_cell.length_b   1.000
_cell.length_c   1.000
_cell.angle_alpha   90.00
_cell.angle_beta   90.00
_cell.angle_gamma   90.00
#
_symmetry.space_group_name_H-M   'P 1'
#
loop_
_entity.id
_entity.type
_entity.pdbx_description
1 polymer ?
#
loop_
_entity_poly.entity_id
_entity_poly.type
_entity_poly.pdbx_seq_one_letter_code
_entity_poly.pdbx_strand_id
1 'polypeptide(L)' 'VPPRYNYWTIILNEKPTAFRAYKREDLMPTYRRLLAKHPSAALMWFSKGRFWVITGRRTVIA' A
#
# COMPACT_ATOMS: atom_id res chain seq x y z
N VAL A 1 16.07 -4.21 -11.90
CA VAL A 1 15.03 -3.48 -12.67
C VAL A 1 13.72 -3.62 -11.90
N PRO A 2 13.00 -2.54 -11.53
CA PRO A 2 11.72 -2.71 -10.84
C PRO A 2 10.73 -3.44 -11.77
N PRO A 3 9.82 -4.27 -11.25
CA PRO A 3 8.87 -5.00 -12.09
C PRO A 3 8.00 -3.98 -12.84
N ARG A 4 8.07 -3.98 -14.18
CA ARG A 4 7.46 -2.94 -15.02
C ARG A 4 5.92 -2.90 -14.96
N TYR A 5 5.26 -3.93 -14.42
CA TYR A 5 3.80 -4.06 -14.55
C TYR A 5 3.04 -4.26 -13.25
N ASN A 6 3.62 -4.96 -12.27
CA ASN A 6 2.91 -5.34 -11.05
C ASN A 6 3.76 -5.04 -9.82
N TYR A 7 3.22 -4.26 -8.89
CA TYR A 7 3.93 -3.89 -7.67
C TYR A 7 2.97 -3.52 -6.55
N TRP A 8 3.40 -3.70 -5.31
CA TRP A 8 2.82 -3.05 -4.15
C TRP A 8 3.27 -1.60 -4.09
N THR A 9 2.39 -0.71 -3.65
CA THR A 9 2.72 0.67 -3.30
C THR A 9 1.99 1.09 -2.03
N ILE A 10 2.53 2.10 -1.35
CA ILE A 10 1.85 2.76 -0.24
C ILE A 10 1.09 3.97 -0.81
N ILE A 11 -0.20 4.07 -0.49
CA ILE A 11 -1.04 5.23 -0.72
C ILE A 11 -1.05 6.07 0.54
N LEU A 12 -0.82 7.37 0.40
CA LEU A 12 -0.84 8.34 1.49
C LEU A 12 -1.67 9.54 1.05
N ASN A 13 -2.66 9.92 1.85
CA ASN A 13 -3.58 11.02 1.51
C ASN A 13 -4.14 10.88 0.08
N GLU A 14 -4.63 9.67 -0.22
CA GLU A 14 -5.23 9.29 -1.52
C GLU A 14 -4.27 9.33 -2.72
N LYS A 15 -2.97 9.57 -2.51
CA LYS A 15 -1.97 9.64 -3.57
C LYS A 15 -0.97 8.48 -3.48
N PRO A 16 -0.59 7.85 -4.60
CA PRO A 16 0.44 6.83 -4.62
C PRO A 16 1.81 7.46 -4.33
N THR A 17 2.57 6.81 -3.46
CA THR A 17 3.93 7.24 -3.12
C THR A 17 4.97 6.62 -4.07
N ALA A 18 6.23 7.05 -3.93
CA ALA A 18 7.36 6.46 -4.63
C ALA A 18 7.78 5.08 -4.05
N PHE A 19 7.30 4.71 -2.85
CA PHE A 19 7.61 3.42 -2.24
C PHE A 19 6.91 2.28 -2.98
N ARG A 20 7.67 1.49 -3.72
CA ARG A 20 7.16 0.39 -4.55
C ARG A 20 8.02 -0.85 -4.38
N ALA A 21 7.39 -2.02 -4.29
CA ALA A 21 8.09 -3.30 -4.22
C ALA A 21 7.27 -4.43 -4.84
N TYR A 22 7.94 -5.49 -5.30
CA TYR A 22 7.23 -6.67 -5.79
C TYR A 22 6.61 -7.48 -4.65
N LYS A 23 7.34 -7.64 -3.53
CA LYS A 23 6.87 -8.31 -2.33
C LYS A 23 6.26 -7.28 -1.37
N ARG A 24 5.18 -7.67 -0.69
CA ARG A 24 4.47 -6.79 0.25
C ARG A 24 5.33 -6.51 1.48
N GLU A 25 6.05 -7.54 1.92
CA GLU A 25 6.85 -7.58 3.14
C GLU A 25 7.94 -6.51 3.12
N ASP A 26 8.51 -6.25 1.94
CA ASP A 26 9.54 -5.22 1.71
C ASP A 26 9.02 -3.80 2.03
N LEU A 27 7.71 -3.57 1.94
CA LEU A 27 7.08 -2.29 2.28
C LEU A 27 6.57 -2.21 3.72
N MET A 28 6.50 -3.33 4.46
CA MET A 28 5.90 -3.35 5.80
C MET A 28 6.60 -2.45 6.83
N PRO A 29 7.94 -2.38 6.89
CA PRO A 29 8.61 -1.47 7.83
C PRO A 29 8.21 0.00 7.60
N THR A 30 8.26 0.44 6.34
CA THR A 30 7.89 1.80 5.93
C THR A 30 6.40 2.05 6.13
N TYR A 31 5.56 1.08 5.76
CA TYR A 31 4.11 1.17 5.91
C TYR A 31 3.71 1.32 7.38
N ARG A 32 4.25 0.51 8.29
CA ARG A 32 3.96 0.62 9.74
C ARG A 32 4.37 1.99 10.29
N ARG A 33 5.53 2.51 9.89
CA ARG A 33 6.00 3.83 10.32
C ARG A 33 5.10 4.96 9.81
N LEU A 34 4.62 4.86 8.57
CA LEU A 34 3.68 5.82 8.00
C LEU A 34 2.30 5.71 8.64
N LEU A 35 1.79 4.50 8.86
CA LEU A 35 0.50 4.26 9.48
C LEU A 35 0.42 4.83 10.90
N ALA A 36 1.52 4.74 11.67
CA ALA A 36 1.61 5.33 13.01
C ALA A 36 1.44 6.86 13.02
N LYS A 37 1.81 7.54 11.92
CA LYS A 37 1.72 9.00 11.79
C LYS A 37 0.50 9.45 10.99
N HIS A 38 0.05 8.61 10.06
CA HIS A 38 -0.98 8.89 9.08
C HIS A 38 -1.93 7.69 9.02
N PRO A 39 -3.02 7.70 9.80
CA PRO A 39 -4.00 6.60 9.81
C PRO A 39 -4.66 6.33 8.45
N SER A 40 -4.55 7.25 7.50
CA SER A 40 -5.01 7.12 6.11
C SER A 40 -4.09 6.27 5.23
N ALA A 41 -2.88 5.92 5.70
CA ALA A 41 -1.94 5.13 4.91
C ALA A 41 -2.52 3.76 4.55
N ALA A 42 -2.53 3.45 3.26
CA ALA A 42 -3.00 2.17 2.73
C ALA A 42 -1.92 1.48 1.91
N LEU A 43 -1.95 0.16 1.87
CA LEU A 43 -1.12 -0.64 0.97
C LEU A 43 -1.99 -1.15 -0.18
N MET A 44 -1.59 -0.89 -1.41
CA MET A 44 -2.35 -1.29 -2.59
C MET A 44 -1.49 -2.03 -3.60
N TRP A 45 -2.08 -3.05 -4.22
CA TRP A 45 -1.46 -3.77 -5.33
C TRP A 45 -1.81 -3.06 -6.64
N PHE A 46 -0.80 -2.65 -7.40
CA PHE A 46 -0.96 -2.15 -8.75
C PHE A 46 -0.75 -3.29 -9.75
N SER A 47 -1.72 -3.49 -10.64
CA SER A 47 -1.60 -4.43 -11.74
C SER A 47 -2.52 -4.04 -12.89
N LYS A 48 -2.03 -4.17 -14.13
CA LYS A 48 -2.80 -3.90 -15.35
C LYS A 48 -3.48 -2.51 -15.34
N GLY A 49 -2.79 -1.48 -14.85
CA GLY A 49 -3.31 -0.11 -14.81
C GLY A 49 -4.34 0.17 -13.71
N ARG A 50 -4.54 -0.75 -12.77
CA ARG A 50 -5.52 -0.62 -11.68
C ARG A 50 -4.88 -0.87 -10.31
N PHE A 51 -5.41 -0.20 -9.29
CA PHE A 51 -5.08 -0.46 -7.89
C PHE A 51 -6.14 -1.36 -7.26
N TRP A 52 -5.67 -2.33 -6.47
CA TRP A 52 -6.50 -3.27 -5.75
C TRP A 52 -6.22 -3.11 -4.26
N VAL A 53 -7.28 -2.83 -3.51
CA VAL A 53 -7.23 -2.76 -2.04
C VAL A 53 -7.37 -4.18 -1.51
N ILE A 54 -6.36 -4.65 -0.79
CA ILE A 54 -6.48 -5.84 0.05
C ILE A 54 -6.95 -5.38 1.42
N THR A 55 -8.25 -5.22 1.57
CA THR A 55 -8.84 -4.74 2.82
C THR A 55 -8.55 -5.71 3.97
N GLY A 56 -7.77 -5.25 4.94
CA GLY A 56 -7.60 -5.87 6.26
C GLY A 56 -8.31 -5.10 7.38
N ARG A 57 -9.21 -4.16 7.06
CA ARG A 57 -10.02 -3.45 8.06
C ARG A 57 -11.37 -4.16 8.21
N ARG A 58 -11.43 -5.09 9.18
CA ARG A 58 -12.67 -5.34 9.92
C ARG A 58 -12.95 -4.07 10.73
N THR A 59 -13.69 -3.13 10.16
CA THR A 59 -14.39 -2.15 10.99
C THR A 59 -15.61 -2.90 11.54
N VAL A 60 -15.46 -3.54 12.69
CA VAL A 60 -16.61 -3.90 13.51
C VAL A 60 -17.07 -2.57 14.11
N ILE A 61 -18.05 -1.95 13.47
CA ILE A 61 -18.88 -0.95 14.12
C ILE A 61 -19.86 -1.74 15.00
N ALA A 62 -19.69 -1.59 16.31
CA ALA A 62 -20.68 -1.97 17.32
C ALA A 62 -21.72 -0.84 17.43
#